data_AF-A0A8T0PSD5-F1
#
_entry.id   AF-A0A8T0PSD5-F1
#
_cell.length_a   1.000
_cell.length_b   1.000
_cell.length_c   1.000
_cell.angle_alpha   90.00
_cell.angle_beta   90.00
_cell.angle_gamma   90.00
#
_symmetry.space_group_name_H-M   'P 1'
#
loop_
_entity.id
_entity.type
_entity.pdbx_description
1 polymer ?
#
loop_
_entity_poly.entity_id
_entity_poly.type
_entity_poly.pdbx_seq_one_letter_code
_entity_poly.pdbx_strand_id
1 'polypeptide(L)'
;MVKALQGSTPFYSFSSFDGFYVATGFVVVPLGDEIDDLTLLEATGEASRTKDGAEEAAAKAMIVAAKRDFGIVVSDFSFCEVERLRKENETVRRSNLLFRSGWAQSLYHLKVLQDALGAITLDAVGDCLSNSISLRAHEAAVWAEQNVWSGTAALEEAAGEFMDEN
;
A
#
# COMPACT_ATOMS: atom_id res chain seq x y z
N MET A 1 22.69 12.65 0.23
CA MET A 1 22.90 12.59 -1.23
C MET A 1 24.15 11.77 -1.48
N VAL A 2 23.98 10.50 -1.87
CA VAL A 2 25.12 9.61 -2.21
C VAL A 2 25.77 10.20 -3.46
N LYS A 3 26.94 10.84 -3.30
CA LYS A 3 27.75 11.26 -4.44
C LYS A 3 28.42 10.01 -4.99
N ALA A 4 27.83 9.44 -6.05
CA ALA A 4 28.59 8.56 -6.93
C ALA A 4 29.86 9.28 -7.38
N LEU A 5 30.92 8.52 -7.65
CA LEU A 5 32.13 9.00 -8.33
C LEU A 5 31.76 10.09 -9.35
N GLN A 6 32.17 11.33 -9.07
CA GLN A 6 32.00 12.47 -9.97
C GLN A 6 30.57 12.79 -10.46
N GLY A 7 29.51 12.35 -9.77
CA GLY A 7 28.12 12.69 -10.15
C GLY A 7 27.49 11.81 -11.23
N SER A 8 28.11 10.68 -11.57
CA SER A 8 27.54 9.69 -12.51
C SER A 8 26.23 9.12 -11.96
N THR A 9 25.19 9.10 -12.78
CA THR A 9 23.88 8.50 -12.43
C THR A 9 23.83 7.06 -12.96
N PRO A 10 23.51 6.06 -12.14
CA PRO A 10 23.40 4.68 -12.63
C PRO A 10 22.29 4.53 -13.67
N PHE A 11 22.55 3.70 -14.68
CA PHE A 11 21.55 3.25 -15.63
C PHE A 11 21.07 1.85 -15.23
N TYR A 12 19.76 1.58 -15.36
CA TYR A 12 19.18 0.28 -15.05
C TYR A 12 18.55 -0.36 -16.29
N SER A 13 19.00 -1.57 -16.62
CA SER A 13 18.33 -2.43 -17.58
C SER A 13 17.42 -3.40 -16.84
N PHE A 14 16.21 -3.61 -17.36
CA PHE A 14 15.23 -4.51 -16.75
C PHE A 14 14.95 -5.68 -17.68
N SER A 15 14.90 -6.87 -17.09
CA SER A 15 14.36 -8.07 -17.71
C SER A 15 13.22 -8.61 -16.87
N SER A 16 12.27 -9.28 -17.50
CA SER A 16 11.17 -9.94 -16.79
C SER A 16 11.05 -11.38 -17.24
N PHE A 17 11.02 -12.31 -16.28
CA PHE A 17 10.84 -13.72 -16.53
C PHE A 17 9.91 -14.30 -15.46
N ASP A 18 8.92 -15.08 -15.88
CA ASP A 18 7.98 -15.78 -14.99
C ASP A 18 7.28 -14.88 -13.94
N GLY A 19 6.91 -13.66 -14.35
CA GLY A 19 6.24 -12.70 -13.46
C GLY A 19 7.16 -12.01 -12.44
N PHE A 20 8.46 -12.24 -12.50
CA PHE A 20 9.47 -11.52 -11.72
C PHE A 20 10.27 -10.56 -12.62
N TYR A 21 10.64 -9.42 -12.04
CA TYR A 21 11.54 -8.43 -12.62
C TYR A 21 12.95 -8.64 -12.07
N VAL A 22 13.94 -8.56 -12.93
CA VAL A 22 15.37 -8.53 -12.59
C VAL A 22 15.95 -7.26 -13.19
N ALA A 23 16.73 -6.52 -12.41
CA ALA A 23 17.41 -5.33 -12.88
C ALA A 23 18.94 -5.51 -12.82
N THR A 24 19.61 -4.94 -13.80
CA THR A 24 21.07 -4.83 -13.87
C THR A 24 21.43 -3.35 -13.91
N GLY A 25 22.25 -2.92 -12.96
CA GLY A 25 22.72 -1.55 -12.84
C GLY A 25 24.10 -1.37 -13.44
N PHE A 26 24.32 -0.22 -14.09
CA PHE A 26 25.55 0.13 -14.79
C PHE A 26 26.02 1.54 -14.37
N VAL A 27 27.30 1.69 -14.04
CA VAL A 27 27.95 2.98 -13.76
C VAL A 27 29.32 3.00 -14.42
N VAL A 28 29.60 4.04 -15.20
CA VAL A 28 30.96 4.30 -15.69
C VAL A 28 31.77 4.97 -14.58
N VAL A 29 32.92 4.39 -14.28
CA VAL A 29 33.83 4.77 -13.20
C VAL A 29 35.16 5.21 -13.80
N PRO A 30 35.61 6.46 -13.58
CA PRO A 30 36.96 6.87 -13.97
C PRO A 30 38.01 6.28 -13.01
N LEU A 31 39.13 5.80 -13.58
CA LEU A 31 40.27 5.25 -12.85
C LEU A 31 41.45 6.24 -12.92
N GLY A 32 41.74 6.95 -11.83
CA GLY A 32 42.94 7.79 -11.69
C GLY A 32 42.91 9.15 -12.42
N ASP A 33 44.09 9.77 -12.52
CA ASP A 33 44.29 11.15 -13.02
C ASP A 33 44.48 11.23 -14.56
N GLU A 34 44.47 10.09 -15.28
CA GLU A 34 44.52 10.06 -16.74
C GLU A 34 43.10 10.15 -17.32
N ILE A 35 42.92 11.10 -18.23
CA ILE A 35 41.61 11.57 -18.73
C ILE A 35 40.83 10.47 -19.50
N ASP A 36 41.47 9.36 -19.87
CA ASP A 36 40.90 8.33 -20.75
C ASP A 36 40.73 6.94 -20.10
N ASP A 37 41.06 6.76 -18.83
CA ASP A 37 40.94 5.45 -18.16
C ASP A 37 39.56 5.30 -17.50
N LEU A 38 38.62 4.68 -18.22
CA LEU A 38 37.25 4.40 -17.77
C LEU A 38 37.04 2.90 -17.59
N THR A 39 36.36 2.52 -16.50
CA THR A 39 35.88 1.16 -16.27
C THR A 39 34.37 1.15 -16.04
N LEU A 40 33.76 -0.02 -16.23
CA LEU A 40 32.32 -0.22 -16.05
C LEU A 40 32.07 -1.03 -14.77
N LEU A 41 31.36 -0.43 -13.83
CA LEU A 41 30.75 -1.15 -12.72
C LEU A 41 29.38 -1.66 -13.17
N GLU A 42 29.23 -2.98 -13.19
CA GLU A 42 27.97 -3.66 -13.49
C GLU A 42 27.61 -4.62 -12.36
N ALA A 43 26.34 -4.61 -11.94
CA ALA A 43 25.83 -5.60 -11.01
C ALA A 43 24.34 -5.89 -11.23
N THR A 44 23.99 -7.16 -11.16
CA THR A 44 22.61 -7.65 -11.28
C THR A 44 22.03 -7.91 -9.89
N GLY A 45 20.84 -7.36 -9.65
CA GLY A 45 20.09 -7.56 -8.42
C GLY A 45 19.29 -8.86 -8.42
N GLU A 46 18.82 -9.24 -7.24
CA GLU A 46 17.87 -10.35 -7.09
C GLU A 46 16.52 -10.06 -7.75
N ALA A 47 15.82 -11.12 -8.14
CA ALA A 47 14.51 -11.03 -8.76
C ALA A 47 13.45 -10.53 -7.76
N SER A 48 12.57 -9.63 -8.21
CA SER A 48 11.49 -9.06 -7.41
C SER A 48 10.15 -9.12 -8.14
N ARG A 49 9.05 -9.21 -7.40
CA ARG A 49 7.69 -9.13 -7.96
C ARG A 49 7.33 -7.73 -8.46
N THR A 50 8.13 -6.72 -8.13
CA THR A 50 7.91 -5.33 -8.51
C THR A 50 9.14 -4.74 -9.19
N LYS A 51 8.93 -3.85 -10.16
CA LYS A 51 10.02 -3.18 -10.88
C LYS A 51 10.91 -2.37 -9.93
N ASP A 52 10.31 -1.62 -9.01
CA ASP A 52 11.04 -0.84 -8.00
C ASP A 52 11.87 -1.73 -7.07
N GLY A 53 11.33 -2.88 -6.67
CA GLY A 53 12.07 -3.85 -5.85
C GLY A 53 13.26 -4.47 -6.59
N ALA A 54 13.15 -4.67 -7.90
CA ALA A 54 14.26 -5.15 -8.72
C ALA A 54 15.35 -4.07 -8.86
N GLU A 55 14.96 -2.81 -9.05
CA GLU A 55 15.87 -1.66 -9.09
C GLU A 55 16.62 -1.49 -7.75
N GLU A 56 15.92 -1.59 -6.63
CA GLU A 56 16.51 -1.53 -5.29
C GLU A 56 17.52 -2.66 -5.07
N ALA A 57 17.18 -3.89 -5.49
CA ALA A 57 18.09 -5.03 -5.42
C ALA A 57 19.34 -4.82 -6.28
N ALA A 58 19.19 -4.25 -7.48
CA ALA A 58 20.32 -3.92 -8.35
C ALA A 58 21.18 -2.80 -7.74
N ALA A 59 20.57 -1.79 -7.12
CA ALA A 59 21.29 -0.75 -6.38
C ALA A 59 22.13 -1.36 -5.25
N LYS A 60 21.55 -2.25 -4.44
CA LYS A 60 22.27 -3.00 -3.40
C LYS A 60 23.42 -3.82 -3.96
N ALA A 61 23.22 -4.50 -5.08
CA ALA A 61 24.28 -5.28 -5.74
C ALA A 61 25.42 -4.40 -6.24
N MET A 62 25.11 -3.26 -6.87
CA MET A 62 26.13 -2.29 -7.34
C MET A 62 26.95 -1.73 -6.20
N ILE A 63 26.33 -1.45 -5.06
CA ILE A 63 26.99 -0.99 -3.85
C ILE A 63 28.03 -2.02 -3.37
N VAL A 64 27.64 -3.30 -3.32
CA VAL A 64 28.53 -4.39 -2.91
C VAL A 64 29.68 -4.55 -3.90
N ALA A 65 29.39 -4.49 -5.21
CA ALA A 65 30.39 -4.56 -6.26
C ALA A 65 31.35 -3.35 -6.20
N ALA A 66 30.86 -2.13 -5.98
CA ALA A 66 31.68 -0.93 -5.82
C ALA A 66 32.66 -1.05 -4.64
N LYS A 67 32.21 -1.61 -3.51
CA LYS A 67 33.06 -1.88 -2.36
C LYS A 67 34.11 -2.94 -2.66
N ARG A 68 33.73 -4.01 -3.37
CA ARG A 68 34.63 -5.12 -3.72
C ARG A 68 35.71 -4.70 -4.74
N ASP A 69 35.30 -4.00 -5.79
CA ASP A 69 36.13 -3.75 -6.97
C ASP A 69 36.93 -2.44 -6.88
N PHE A 70 36.42 -1.46 -6.12
CA PHE A 70 37.01 -0.13 -6.01
C PHE A 70 37.28 0.32 -4.57
N GLY A 71 37.00 -0.53 -3.58
CA GLY A 71 37.19 -0.19 -2.17
C GLY A 71 36.26 0.92 -1.65
N ILE A 72 35.18 1.22 -2.39
CA ILE A 72 34.26 2.31 -2.05
C ILE A 72 33.43 1.91 -0.84
N VAL A 73 33.58 2.66 0.24
CA VAL A 73 32.73 2.55 1.42
C VAL A 73 31.74 3.69 1.40
N VAL A 74 30.46 3.37 1.40
CA VAL A 74 29.41 4.37 1.64
C VAL A 74 28.86 4.10 3.03
N SER A 75 28.73 5.19 3.77
CA SER A 75 28.48 5.19 5.21
C SER A 75 27.01 4.98 5.59
N ASP A 76 26.06 5.14 4.67
CA ASP A 76 24.62 5.06 4.96
C ASP A 76 23.82 4.35 3.85
N PHE A 77 23.66 3.02 3.96
CA PHE A 77 22.87 2.21 3.03
C PHE A 77 21.61 1.60 3.64
N SER A 78 21.19 2.08 4.80
CA SER A 78 20.02 1.55 5.47
C SER A 78 18.75 1.95 4.70
N PHE A 79 18.20 1.00 3.94
CA PHE A 79 16.83 1.06 3.41
C PHE A 79 15.77 0.82 4.49
N CYS A 80 16.17 0.63 5.76
CA CYS A 80 15.26 0.29 6.85
C CYS A 80 14.11 1.29 6.98
N GLU A 81 14.37 2.57 6.75
CA GLU A 81 13.33 3.60 6.79
C GLU A 81 12.36 3.50 5.60
N VAL A 82 12.88 3.22 4.40
CA VAL A 82 12.05 2.99 3.21
C VAL A 82 11.22 1.72 3.37
N GLU A 83 11.78 0.68 3.95
CA GLU A 83 11.10 -0.59 4.22
C GLU A 83 10.03 -0.46 5.31
N ARG A 84 10.32 0.33 6.36
CA ARG A 84 9.33 0.72 7.38
C ARG A 84 8.17 1.47 6.75
N LEU A 85 8.45 2.52 5.97
CA LEU A 85 7.44 3.30 5.26
C LEU A 85 6.62 2.44 4.29
N ARG A 86 7.24 1.44 3.65
CA ARG A 86 6.54 0.51 2.76
C ARG A 86 5.55 -0.36 3.54
N LYS A 87 5.96 -0.89 4.69
CA LYS A 87 5.06 -1.67 5.57
C LYS A 87 3.89 -0.82 6.05
N GLU A 88 4.16 0.40 6.51
CA GLU A 88 3.11 1.34 6.94
C GLU A 88 2.13 1.65 5.80
N ASN A 89 2.63 1.89 4.59
CA ASN A 89 1.79 2.15 3.43
C ASN A 89 0.91 0.94 3.07
N GLU A 90 1.45 -0.28 3.16
CA GLU A 90 0.71 -1.53 2.93
C GLU A 90 -0.45 -1.67 3.94
N THR A 91 -0.19 -1.39 5.21
CA THR A 91 -1.21 -1.39 6.28
C THR A 91 -2.30 -0.36 6.00
N VAL A 92 -1.92 0.87 5.64
CA VAL A 92 -2.87 1.93 5.26
C VAL A 92 -3.71 1.52 4.04
N ARG A 93 -3.11 0.85 3.05
CA ARG A 93 -3.83 0.34 1.88
C ARG A 93 -4.90 -0.68 2.24
N ARG A 94 -4.59 -1.64 3.12
CA ARG A 94 -5.55 -2.64 3.59
C ARG A 94 -6.69 -2.00 4.36
N SER A 95 -6.37 -1.09 5.28
CA SER A 95 -7.39 -0.36 6.05
C SER A 95 -8.33 0.42 5.14
N ASN A 96 -7.80 1.15 4.14
CA ASN A 96 -8.62 1.86 3.15
C ASN A 96 -9.54 0.93 2.32
N LEU A 97 -9.08 -0.28 2.00
CA LEU A 97 -9.91 -1.27 1.31
C LEU A 97 -11.10 -1.72 2.17
N LEU A 98 -10.85 -2.00 3.45
CA LEU A 98 -11.89 -2.36 4.41
C LEU A 98 -12.89 -1.21 4.64
N PHE A 99 -12.40 0.02 4.78
CA PHE A 99 -13.29 1.19 4.88
C PHE A 99 -14.14 1.38 3.62
N ARG A 100 -13.56 1.17 2.43
CA ARG A 100 -14.31 1.24 1.17
C ARG A 100 -15.40 0.18 1.08
N SER A 101 -15.12 -1.07 1.47
CA SER A 101 -16.14 -2.13 1.44
C SER A 101 -17.24 -1.87 2.48
N GLY A 102 -16.87 -1.47 3.70
CA GLY A 102 -17.84 -1.07 4.73
C GLY A 102 -18.70 0.11 4.31
N TRP A 103 -18.11 1.13 3.68
CA TRP A 103 -18.85 2.28 3.15
C TRP A 103 -19.85 1.88 2.06
N ALA A 104 -19.46 1.01 1.13
CA ALA A 104 -20.37 0.49 0.10
C ALA A 104 -21.56 -0.25 0.71
N GLN A 105 -21.31 -1.05 1.77
CA GLN A 105 -22.37 -1.75 2.48
C GLN A 105 -23.32 -0.79 3.20
N SER A 106 -22.80 0.23 3.89
CA SER A 106 -23.61 1.27 4.54
C SER A 106 -24.48 2.05 3.55
N LEU A 107 -23.94 2.38 2.36
CA LEU A 107 -24.71 3.01 1.30
C LEU A 107 -25.85 2.12 0.79
N TYR A 108 -25.57 0.82 0.58
CA TYR A 108 -26.59 -0.14 0.19
C TYR A 108 -27.70 -0.24 1.23
N HIS A 109 -27.32 -0.32 2.50
CA HIS A 109 -28.24 -0.36 3.63
C HIS A 109 -29.12 0.91 3.73
N LEU A 110 -28.53 2.11 3.58
CA LEU A 110 -29.29 3.36 3.54
C LEU A 110 -30.30 3.39 2.39
N LYS A 111 -29.95 2.80 1.24
CA LYS A 111 -30.87 2.69 0.11
C LYS A 111 -32.07 1.79 0.43
N VAL A 112 -31.82 0.63 1.05
CA VAL A 112 -32.89 -0.27 1.51
C VAL A 112 -33.82 0.43 2.50
N LEU A 113 -33.26 1.18 3.46
CA LEU A 113 -34.04 1.93 4.44
C LEU A 113 -34.87 3.05 3.79
N GLN A 114 -34.29 3.78 2.83
CA GLN A 114 -34.99 4.79 2.04
C GLN A 114 -36.18 4.18 1.29
N ASP A 115 -35.98 3.04 0.64
CA ASP A 115 -37.03 2.36 -0.12
C ASP A 115 -38.15 1.84 0.80
N ALA A 116 -37.79 1.30 1.98
CA ALA A 116 -38.75 0.87 3.00
C ALA A 116 -39.59 2.03 3.57
N LEU A 117 -38.96 3.15 3.88
CA LEU A 117 -39.65 4.38 4.32
C LEU A 117 -40.56 4.93 3.22
N GLY A 118 -40.12 4.88 1.97
CA GLY A 118 -40.95 5.23 0.82
C GLY A 118 -42.22 4.38 0.75
N ALA A 119 -42.09 3.06 0.94
CA ALA A 119 -43.22 2.14 0.97
C ALA A 119 -44.18 2.42 2.14
N ILE A 120 -43.66 2.67 3.34
CA ILE A 120 -44.47 3.04 4.52
C ILE A 120 -45.25 4.33 4.26
N THR A 121 -44.59 5.33 3.68
CA THR A 121 -45.21 6.64 3.41
C THR A 121 -46.35 6.50 2.39
N LEU A 122 -46.16 5.68 1.35
CA LEU A 122 -47.20 5.38 0.37
C LEU A 122 -48.38 4.61 1.00
N ASP A 123 -48.12 3.65 1.88
CA ASP A 123 -49.16 2.89 2.62
C ASP A 123 -49.97 3.79 3.57
N ALA A 124 -49.28 4.73 4.23
CA ALA A 124 -49.89 5.70 5.14
C ALA A 124 -50.75 6.77 4.44
N VAL A 125 -50.34 7.22 3.24
CA VAL A 125 -51.12 8.16 2.41
C VAL A 125 -52.22 7.43 1.64
N GLY A 126 -52.09 6.12 1.44
CA GLY A 126 -52.99 5.25 0.67
C GLY A 126 -54.10 4.56 1.45
N ASP A 127 -54.32 4.89 2.73
CA ASP A 127 -55.47 4.43 3.56
C ASP A 127 -55.40 3.00 4.18
N CYS A 128 -54.25 2.52 4.71
CA CYS A 128 -54.21 1.25 5.47
C CYS A 128 -53.50 1.26 6.86
N LEU A 129 -54.33 1.08 7.91
CA LEU A 129 -54.11 0.52 9.26
C LEU A 129 -52.78 0.81 10.02
N SER A 130 -52.86 1.60 11.10
CA SER A 130 -51.75 2.04 11.99
C SER A 130 -50.87 0.94 12.61
N ASN A 131 -51.23 -0.34 12.47
CA ASN A 131 -50.46 -1.47 12.98
C ASN A 131 -49.27 -1.85 12.09
N SER A 132 -49.31 -1.58 10.78
CA SER A 132 -48.18 -1.87 9.86
C SER A 132 -47.02 -0.89 10.04
N ILE A 133 -47.32 0.37 10.30
CA ILE A 133 -46.35 1.46 10.46
C ILE A 133 -45.50 1.26 11.71
N SER A 134 -46.14 0.93 12.83
CA SER A 134 -45.46 0.73 14.12
C SER A 134 -44.48 -0.45 14.08
N LEU A 135 -44.85 -1.53 13.37
CA LEU A 135 -43.99 -2.71 13.21
C LEU A 135 -42.75 -2.39 12.36
N ARG A 136 -42.92 -1.70 11.23
CA ARG A 136 -41.79 -1.38 10.35
C ARG A 136 -40.87 -0.29 10.93
N ALA A 137 -41.41 0.66 11.68
CA ALA A 137 -40.60 1.64 12.42
C ALA A 137 -39.76 0.96 13.51
N HIS A 138 -40.33 -0.05 14.19
CA HIS A 138 -39.60 -0.86 15.17
C HIS A 138 -38.48 -1.68 14.51
N GLU A 139 -38.76 -2.34 13.38
CA GLU A 139 -37.73 -3.10 12.63
C GLU A 139 -36.58 -2.21 12.15
N ALA A 140 -36.88 -1.01 11.64
CA ALA A 140 -35.85 -0.05 11.25
C ALA A 140 -34.99 0.44 12.43
N ALA A 141 -35.59 0.61 13.61
CA ALA A 141 -34.87 1.01 14.82
C ALA A 141 -33.94 -0.10 15.35
N VAL A 142 -34.44 -1.34 15.44
CA VAL A 142 -33.63 -2.51 15.84
C VAL A 142 -32.46 -2.72 14.87
N TRP A 143 -32.71 -2.52 13.58
CA TRP A 143 -31.69 -2.64 12.55
C TRP A 143 -30.62 -1.53 12.68
N ALA A 144 -31.01 -0.29 12.93
CA ALA A 144 -30.06 0.82 13.14
C ALA A 144 -29.16 0.56 14.36
N GLU A 145 -29.74 0.06 15.46
CA GLU A 145 -29.00 -0.33 16.66
C GLU A 145 -27.94 -1.41 16.36
N GLN A 146 -28.32 -2.48 15.65
CA GLN A 146 -27.38 -3.55 15.28
C GLN A 146 -26.19 -3.05 14.44
N ASN A 147 -26.42 -2.16 13.48
CA ASN A 147 -25.35 -1.63 12.64
C ASN A 147 -24.39 -0.73 13.45
N VAL A 148 -24.90 0.04 14.42
CA VAL A 148 -24.05 0.85 15.31
C VAL A 148 -23.16 -0.04 16.17
N TRP A 149 -23.71 -1.13 16.73
CA TRP A 149 -22.93 -2.08 17.52
C TRP A 149 -21.87 -2.80 16.68
N SER A 150 -22.22 -3.26 15.47
CA SER A 150 -21.24 -3.89 14.57
C SER A 150 -20.16 -2.92 14.11
N GLY A 151 -20.51 -1.67 13.84
CA GLY A 151 -19.53 -0.62 13.50
C GLY A 151 -18.59 -0.29 14.66
N THR A 152 -19.13 -0.20 15.88
CA THR A 152 -18.34 0.06 17.09
C THR A 152 -17.39 -1.10 17.38
N ALA A 153 -17.85 -2.35 17.27
CA ALA A 153 -17.01 -3.53 17.46
C ALA A 153 -15.88 -3.61 16.43
N ALA A 154 -16.16 -3.32 15.15
CA ALA A 154 -15.13 -3.28 14.12
C ALA A 154 -14.10 -2.14 14.34
N LEU A 155 -14.53 -1.01 14.92
CA LEU A 155 -13.63 0.09 15.29
C LEU A 155 -12.74 -0.28 16.49
N GLU A 156 -13.30 -0.96 17.50
CA GLU A 156 -12.54 -1.45 18.67
C GLU A 156 -11.53 -2.54 18.29
N GLU A 157 -11.90 -3.47 17.39
CA GLU A 157 -11.00 -4.50 16.85
C GLU A 157 -9.83 -3.86 16.08
N ALA A 158 -10.13 -2.91 15.19
CA ALA A 158 -9.10 -2.17 14.45
C ALA A 158 -8.20 -1.30 15.35
N ALA A 159 -8.72 -0.82 16.50
CA ALA A 159 -7.95 -0.06 17.48
C ALA A 159 -7.10 -0.96 18.39
N GLY A 160 -7.57 -2.18 18.70
CA GLY A 160 -6.84 -3.19 19.48
C GLY A 160 -5.64 -3.75 18.73
N GLU A 161 -5.79 -4.05 17.44
CA GLU A 161 -4.68 -4.45 16.57
C GLU A 161 -3.56 -3.39 16.50
N PHE A 162 -3.89 -2.11 16.72
CA PHE A 162 -2.92 -1.01 16.76
C PHE A 162 -2.14 -0.90 18.08
N MET A 163 -2.62 -1.51 19.17
CA MET A 163 -2.00 -1.41 20.51
C MET A 163 -1.18 -2.63 20.91
N ASP A 164 -1.39 -3.79 20.29
CA ASP A 164 -0.62 -5.03 20.54
C ASP A 164 0.71 -5.11 19.75
N GLU A 165 1.04 -4.09 18.94
CA GLU A 165 2.26 -4.05 18.10
C GLU A 165 3.49 -3.34 18.73
N ASN A 166 3.52 -3.18 20.07
CA ASN A 166 4.62 -2.48 20.78
C ASN A 166 5.52 -3.39 21.62
#